data_AF-A0AAU3NXA7-F1
#
_entry.id   AF-A0AAU3NXA7-F1
#
_cell.length_a   1.000
_cell.length_b   1.000
_cell.length_c   1.000
_cell.angle_alpha   90.00
_cell.angle_beta   90.00
_cell.angle_gamma   90.00
#
_symmetry.space_group_name_H-M   'P 1'
#
loop_
_entity.id
_entity.type
_entity.pdbx_description
1 polymer ?
#
loop_
_entity_poly.entity_id
_entity_poly.type
_entity_poly.pdbx_seq_one_letter_code
_entity_poly.pdbx_strand_id
1 'polypeptide(L)'
;MLTPVLEIGGTHVTAALVDLDGGMVHEQVRAPLPAQGGVDEILGAVAATAARLAAPAAAPWGVAVPGPFDYETGIGLLQGVGKFESFRGSTSAPNCNTA
;
A
#
# COMPACT_ATOMS: atom_id res chain seq x y z
N MET A 1 12.40 -2.50 16.93
CA MET A 1 11.67 -3.68 16.38
C MET A 1 11.56 -3.50 14.88
N LEU A 2 11.84 -4.53 14.07
CA LEU A 2 11.71 -4.43 12.62
C LEU A 2 10.24 -4.37 12.21
N THR A 3 9.87 -3.28 11.56
CA THR A 3 8.53 -3.01 11.05
C THR A 3 8.56 -3.00 9.53
N PRO A 4 7.78 -3.86 8.87
CA PRO A 4 7.64 -3.78 7.42
C PRO A 4 6.79 -2.57 7.04
N VAL A 5 7.25 -1.81 6.05
CA VAL A 5 6.55 -0.62 5.56
C VAL A 5 6.43 -0.66 4.03
N LEU A 6 5.35 -0.06 3.53
CA LEU A 6 5.14 0.25 2.12
C LEU A 6 5.01 1.75 1.95
N GLU A 7 5.75 2.31 1.00
CA GLU A 7 5.51 3.64 0.43
C GLU A 7 5.00 3.41 -0.99
N ILE A 8 3.76 3.81 -1.25
CA ILE A 8 3.15 3.67 -2.56
C ILE A 8 3.17 5.07 -3.16
N GLY A 9 4.04 5.34 -4.11
CA GLY A 9 4.10 6.60 -4.84
C GLY A 9 3.19 6.61 -6.07
N GLY A 10 3.26 7.70 -6.84
CA GLY A 10 2.45 7.85 -8.06
C GLY A 10 2.81 6.90 -9.21
N THR A 11 4.02 6.34 -9.20
CA THR A 11 4.59 5.53 -10.30
C THR A 11 5.49 4.40 -9.82
N HIS A 12 5.61 4.22 -8.51
CA HIS A 12 6.45 3.21 -7.90
C HIS A 12 5.89 2.83 -6.54
N VAL A 13 6.33 1.68 -6.06
CA VAL A 13 6.11 1.22 -4.69
C VAL A 13 7.47 0.85 -4.11
N THR A 14 7.68 1.20 -2.85
CA THR A 14 8.85 0.87 -2.07
C THR A 14 8.39 0.04 -0.86
N ALA A 15 8.90 -1.18 -0.72
CA ALA A 15 8.77 -1.96 0.50
C ALA A 15 10.08 -1.85 1.28
N ALA A 16 10.02 -1.68 2.60
CA ALA A 16 11.22 -1.70 3.45
C ALA A 16 11.01 -2.41 4.80
N LEU A 17 12.09 -2.95 5.38
CA LEU A 17 12.16 -3.34 6.79
C LEU A 17 12.87 -2.24 7.57
N VAL A 18 12.15 -1.62 8.51
CA VAL A 18 12.62 -0.45 9.25
C VAL A 18 12.73 -0.77 10.72
N ASP A 19 13.87 -0.46 11.34
CA ASP A 19 13.96 -0.37 12.79
C ASP A 19 13.55 1.03 13.23
N LEU A 20 12.34 1.13 13.79
CA LEU A 20 11.78 2.41 14.22
C LEU A 20 12.48 2.97 15.46
N ASP A 21 13.06 2.11 16.31
CA ASP A 21 13.74 2.53 17.52
C ASP A 21 15.12 3.12 17.20
N GLY A 22 15.85 2.50 16.27
CA GLY A 22 17.15 2.96 15.79
C GLY A 22 17.10 3.97 14.64
N GLY A 23 15.93 4.17 14.02
CA GLY A 23 15.77 5.07 12.87
C GLY A 23 16.48 4.59 11.60
N MET A 24 16.57 3.28 11.38
CA MET A 24 17.35 2.67 10.30
C MET A 24 16.51 1.82 9.35
N VAL A 25 16.85 1.85 8.06
CA VAL A 25 16.31 0.93 7.05
C VAL A 25 17.27 -0.24 6.86
N HIS A 26 16.81 -1.45 7.14
CA HIS A 26 17.62 -2.67 7.06
C HIS A 26 17.59 -3.31 5.67
N GLU A 27 16.42 -3.29 5.03
CA GLU A 27 16.21 -3.83 3.70
C GLU A 27 15.21 -2.94 2.98
N GLN A 28 15.41 -2.73 1.68
CA GLN A 28 14.43 -2.03 0.85
C GLN A 28 14.38 -2.60 -0.56
N VAL A 29 13.18 -2.60 -1.12
CA VAL A 29 12.90 -3.01 -2.49
C VAL A 29 12.00 -1.96 -3.12
N ARG A 30 12.41 -1.43 -4.27
CA ARG A 30 11.61 -0.51 -5.06
C ARG A 30 11.25 -1.14 -6.39
N ALA A 31 9.99 -0.99 -6.80
CA ALA A 31 9.49 -1.46 -8.07
C ALA A 31 8.61 -0.41 -8.77
N PRO A 32 8.52 -0.41 -10.10
CA PRO A 32 7.52 0.38 -10.81
C PRO A 32 6.10 -0.01 -10.39
N LEU A 33 5.22 0.99 -10.34
CA LEU A 33 3.80 0.81 -10.13
C LEU A 33 3.06 1.21 -11.42
N PRO A 34 2.19 0.35 -11.98
CA PRO A 34 1.45 0.67 -13.18
C PRO A 34 0.35 1.69 -12.85
N ALA A 35 0.70 2.98 -12.83
CA ALA A 35 -0.20 4.06 -12.42
C ALA A 35 -1.51 4.12 -13.23
N GLN A 36 -1.44 3.75 -14.50
CA GLN A 36 -2.59 3.70 -15.41
C GLN A 36 -3.24 2.31 -15.48
N GLY A 37 -2.78 1.38 -14.63
CA GLY A 37 -3.30 0.02 -14.57
C GLY A 37 -4.64 -0.07 -13.84
N GLY A 38 -5.27 -1.23 -13.96
CA GLY A 38 -6.44 -1.58 -13.16
C GLY A 38 -6.08 -1.80 -11.69
N VAL A 39 -7.11 -1.87 -10.84
CA VAL A 39 -6.95 -2.12 -9.38
C VAL A 39 -6.15 -3.39 -9.12
N ASP A 40 -6.43 -4.49 -9.83
CA ASP A 40 -5.74 -5.77 -9.66
C ASP A 40 -4.25 -5.69 -10.04
N GLU A 41 -3.91 -4.92 -11.07
CA GLU A 41 -2.52 -4.73 -11.50
C GLU A 41 -1.72 -3.92 -10.49
N ILE A 42 -2.34 -2.88 -9.92
CA ILE A 42 -1.74 -2.05 -8.87
C ILE A 42 -1.55 -2.88 -7.60
N LEU A 43 -2.59 -3.57 -7.13
CA LEU A 43 -2.52 -4.41 -5.93
C LEU A 43 -1.54 -5.57 -6.10
N GLY A 44 -1.51 -6.18 -7.28
CA GLY A 44 -0.55 -7.23 -7.63
C GLY A 44 0.89 -6.73 -7.56
N ALA A 45 1.18 -5.55 -8.11
CA ALA A 45 2.52 -4.94 -8.04
C ALA A 45 2.94 -4.60 -6.60
N VAL A 46 2.02 -4.09 -5.78
CA VAL A 46 2.27 -3.82 -4.35
C VAL A 46 2.56 -5.11 -3.60
N ALA A 47 1.72 -6.13 -3.74
CA ALA A 47 1.89 -7.42 -3.09
C ALA A 47 3.19 -8.12 -3.52
N ALA A 48 3.49 -8.10 -4.81
CA ALA A 48 4.72 -8.70 -5.34
C ALA A 48 5.98 -7.98 -4.81
N THR A 49 5.92 -6.66 -4.59
CA THR A 49 7.02 -5.89 -4.02
C THR A 49 7.19 -6.20 -2.53
N ALA A 50 6.09 -6.26 -1.78
CA ALA A 50 6.09 -6.62 -0.36
C ALA A 50 6.65 -8.04 -0.11
N ALA A 51 6.27 -9.00 -0.96
CA ALA A 51 6.71 -10.40 -0.85
C ALA A 51 8.21 -10.61 -1.06
N ARG A 52 8.93 -9.59 -1.55
CA ARG A 52 10.40 -9.64 -1.72
C ARG A 52 11.16 -9.37 -0.43
N LEU A 53 10.51 -8.86 0.61
CA LEU A 53 11.12 -8.67 1.92
C LEU A 53 10.99 -9.93 2.77
N ALA A 54 12.04 -10.24 3.54
CA ALA A 54 11.99 -11.26 4.58
C ALA A 54 11.32 -10.71 5.86
N ALA A 55 10.07 -10.24 5.74
CA ALA A 55 9.34 -9.66 6.85
C ALA A 55 8.94 -10.72 7.89
N PRO A 56 8.88 -10.37 9.20
CA PRO A 56 8.38 -11.29 10.21
C PRO A 56 6.95 -11.72 9.90
N ALA A 57 6.65 -13.01 10.08
CA ALA A 57 5.32 -13.55 9.85
C ALA A 57 4.27 -12.81 10.70
N ALA A 58 3.13 -12.45 10.08
CA ALA A 58 2.03 -11.73 10.71
C ALA A 58 2.38 -10.36 11.33
N ALA A 59 3.52 -9.75 10.95
CA ALA A 59 3.81 -8.38 11.35
C ALA A 59 2.82 -7.39 10.71
N PRO A 60 2.30 -6.40 11.47
CA PRO A 60 1.51 -5.33 10.90
C PRO A 60 2.37 -4.48 9.97
N TRP A 61 1.82 -4.10 8.81
CA TRP A 61 2.51 -3.26 7.83
C TRP A 61 2.12 -1.79 8.03
N GLY A 62 3.11 -0.91 8.06
CA GLY A 62 2.88 0.52 7.87
C GLY A 62 2.71 0.81 6.39
N VAL A 63 1.68 1.56 5.99
CA VAL A 63 1.47 1.93 4.58
C VAL A 63 1.35 3.45 4.46
N ALA A 64 2.22 4.04 3.65
CA ALA A 64 2.16 5.43 3.23
C ALA A 64 1.67 5.52 1.79
N VAL A 65 0.67 6.35 1.55
CA VAL A 65 0.00 6.54 0.26
C VAL A 65 -0.15 8.05 -0.02
N PRO A 66 -0.02 8.49 -1.29
CA PRO A 66 -0.21 9.89 -1.67
C PRO A 66 -1.64 10.30 -1.40
N GLY A 67 -1.80 11.53 -0.91
CA GLY A 67 -3.11 12.13 -0.75
C GLY A 67 -3.77 12.47 -2.09
N PRO A 68 -5.10 12.63 -2.10
CA PRO A 68 -6.01 12.53 -0.95
C PRO A 68 -6.31 11.06 -0.59
N PHE A 69 -6.20 10.72 0.69
CA PHE A 69 -6.53 9.40 1.24
C PHE A 69 -7.38 9.59 2.50
N ASP A 70 -8.52 8.92 2.56
CA ASP A 70 -9.35 8.82 3.74
C ASP A 70 -8.79 7.70 4.63
N TYR A 71 -8.07 8.10 5.67
CA TYR A 71 -7.44 7.18 6.61
C TYR A 71 -8.44 6.53 7.57
N GLU A 72 -9.65 7.10 7.76
CA GLU A 72 -10.68 6.49 8.61
C GLU A 72 -11.35 5.31 7.89
N THR A 73 -11.58 5.43 6.59
CA THR A 73 -12.23 4.38 5.77
C THR A 73 -11.24 3.51 4.99
N GLY A 74 -9.97 3.89 4.93
CA GLY A 74 -8.95 3.20 4.14
C GLY A 74 -9.11 3.42 2.62
N ILE A 75 -9.80 4.49 2.21
CA ILE A 75 -10.14 4.75 0.80
C ILE A 75 -9.25 5.85 0.23
N GLY A 76 -8.51 5.54 -0.82
CA GLY A 76 -7.83 6.54 -1.65
C GLY A 76 -8.83 7.35 -2.47
N LEU A 77 -9.00 8.64 -2.13
CA LEU A 77 -9.83 9.58 -2.86
C LEU A 77 -8.99 10.27 -3.95
N LEU A 78 -8.45 9.48 -4.88
CA LEU A 78 -7.59 9.97 -5.97
C LEU A 78 -8.41 10.56 -7.13
N GLN A 79 -9.37 11.46 -6.83
CA GLN A 79 -10.17 12.14 -7.85
C GLN A 79 -9.47 13.41 -8.36
N GLY A 80 -9.40 13.57 -9.68
CA GLY A 80 -8.99 14.84 -10.33
C GLY A 80 -7.49 15.04 -10.56
N VAL A 81 -6.65 14.04 -10.30
CA VAL A 81 -5.19 14.10 -10.58
C VAL A 81 -4.78 13.30 -11.84
N GLY A 82 -5.66 13.14 -12.84
CA GLY A 82 -5.34 12.66 -14.20
C GLY A 82 -4.57 11.32 -14.34
N LYS A 83 -4.33 10.59 -13.25
CA LYS A 83 -3.43 9.42 -13.18
C LYS A 83 -4.01 8.23 -12.41
N PHE A 84 -5.25 8.30 -11.92
CA PHE A 84 -5.87 7.28 -11.06
C PHE A 84 -7.39 7.11 -11.29
N GLU A 85 -7.86 7.31 -12.53
CA GLU A 85 -9.31 7.29 -12.83
C GLU A 85 -9.98 5.91 -12.69
N SER A 86 -9.20 4.84 -12.45
CA SER A 86 -9.71 3.47 -12.26
C SER A 86 -10.22 3.16 -10.85
N PHE A 87 -10.03 4.06 -9.87
CA PHE A 87 -10.53 3.87 -8.50
C PHE A 87 -12.00 4.30 -8.39
N ARG A 88 -12.93 3.43 -8.83
CA ARG A 88 -14.33 3.51 -8.42
C ARG A 88 -14.67 2.34 -7.51
N GLY A 89 -14.94 2.66 -6.25
CA GLY A 89 -15.53 1.73 -5.29
C GLY A 89 -16.92 1.29 -5.78
N SER A 90 -17.10 -0.03 -5.91
CA SER A 90 -18.42 -0.66 -5.91
C SER A 90 -18.69 -1.18 -4.50
N THR A 91 -19.61 -0.53 -3.82
CA THR A 91 -20.17 -1.00 -2.55
C THR A 91 -20.94 -2.30 -2.80
N SER A 92 -20.46 -3.42 -2.25
CA SER A 92 -21.33 -4.49 -1.74
C SER A 92 -20.54 -5.45 -0.85
N ALA A 93 -20.45 -5.15 0.44
CA ALA A 93 -20.28 -6.17 1.47
C ALA A 93 -21.17 -5.80 2.66
N PRO A 94 -22.10 -6.68 3.07
CA PRO A 94 -22.92 -6.46 4.24
C PRO A 94 -22.03 -6.52 5.49
N ASN A 95 -22.14 -5.49 6.32
CA ASN A 95 -21.98 -5.50 7.77
C ASN A 95 -21.64 -6.88 8.40
N CYS A 96 -20.34 -7.17 8.55
CA CYS A 96 -19.88 -8.25 9.43
C CYS A 96 -19.70 -7.72 10.85
N ASN A 97 -20.83 -7.48 11.52
CA ASN A 97 -20.87 -7.48 12.98
C ASN A 97 -22.23 -8.01 13.43
N THR A 98 -22.39 -9.33 13.37
CA THR A 98 -23.36 -10.07 14.18
C THR A 98 -22.86 -11.52 14.33
N ALA A 99 -22.77 -11.94 15.60
CA ALA A 99 -22.39 -13.25 16.14
C ALA A 99 -20.90 -13.53 16.31
#